data_AF-A0A7M7PW18-F1
#
_entry.id   AF-A0A7M7PW18-F1
#
_cell.length_a   1.000
_cell.length_b   1.000
_cell.length_c   1.000
_cell.angle_alpha   90.00
_cell.angle_beta   90.00
_cell.angle_gamma   90.00
#
_symmetry.space_group_name_H-M   'P 1'
#
loop_
_entity.id
_entity.type
_entity.pdbx_description
1 polymer ?
#
loop_
_entity_poly.entity_id
_entity_poly.type
_entity_poly.pdbx_seq_one_letter_code
_entity_poly.pdbx_strand_id
1 'polypeptide(L)'
;MEREPIKYEDISRLYYRLFRTMGILPSSSSRRTTLLRVYFHVTIVLYYSMSMFDGLRMLGHNDIEIEYVFEEVVIHGICARFLILSCRREELAELLLSCEKLWRMLKPGEDRVVKSYEKIARYLAHYITWTTLVAIFFYIVAARIVKLPPAEVNGTERRMLPFRFYVDVQRQPWYDIVTVLEIVVVLNIAMIVSTIETTGPFLITMACGYLRSIRNRLLAIADEAEGRGEISRLSTIRVVSCVKFHQKIMRSQLLPGHREAHEQRAPRPGRVHGLQHLARRIQDTEERPQRRQVRAVTTLEPAAVVHCSVDSRASSQREQGDS
;
A
#
# COMPACT_ATOMS: atom_id res chain seq x y z
N MET A 1 -17.19 26.42 12.84
CA MET A 1 -17.66 25.59 11.71
C MET A 1 -16.86 24.29 11.75
N GLU A 2 -17.37 23.29 12.48
CA GLU A 2 -16.72 21.96 12.57
C GLU A 2 -16.77 21.28 11.21
N ARG A 3 -15.60 21.03 10.64
CA ARG A 3 -15.46 20.34 9.36
C ARG A 3 -15.62 18.85 9.65
N GLU A 4 -16.67 18.22 9.13
CA GLU A 4 -16.90 16.78 9.29
C GLU A 4 -15.64 15.97 8.94
N PRO A 5 -15.32 14.90 9.70
CA PRO A 5 -14.13 14.10 9.46
C PRO A 5 -14.24 13.38 8.11
N ILE A 6 -13.39 13.79 7.17
CA ILE A 6 -13.33 13.22 5.82
C ILE A 6 -12.97 11.73 5.91
N LYS A 7 -13.82 10.87 5.35
CA LYS A 7 -13.63 9.41 5.35
C LYS A 7 -12.54 9.02 4.35
N TYR A 8 -11.78 7.98 4.69
CA TYR A 8 -10.72 7.45 3.82
C TYR A 8 -11.25 6.98 2.45
N GLU A 9 -12.46 6.41 2.43
CA GLU A 9 -13.12 5.95 1.21
C GLU A 9 -13.41 7.09 0.23
N ASP A 10 -13.58 8.33 0.71
CA ASP A 10 -13.80 9.49 -0.17
C ASP A 10 -12.53 9.90 -0.90
N ILE A 11 -11.37 9.73 -0.24
CA ILE A 11 -10.06 10.08 -0.78
C ILE A 11 -9.60 9.02 -1.77
N SER A 12 -9.77 7.75 -1.42
CA SER A 12 -9.37 6.62 -2.26
C SER A 12 -10.48 6.13 -3.20
N ARG A 13 -11.57 6.90 -3.35
CA ARG A 13 -12.79 6.50 -4.06
C ARG A 13 -12.56 6.06 -5.49
N LEU A 14 -11.62 6.70 -6.19
CA LEU A 14 -11.28 6.34 -7.57
C LEU A 14 -10.75 4.89 -7.62
N TYR A 15 -9.75 4.58 -6.80
CA TYR A 15 -9.12 3.26 -6.74
C TYR A 15 -10.08 2.18 -6.24
N TYR A 16 -10.88 2.45 -5.20
CA TYR A 16 -11.91 1.51 -4.77
C TYR A 16 -12.94 1.22 -5.87
N ARG A 17 -13.32 2.23 -6.66
CA ARG A 17 -14.21 2.03 -7.82
C ARG A 17 -13.53 1.18 -8.88
N LEU A 18 -12.30 1.51 -9.28
CA LEU A 18 -11.53 0.76 -10.29
C LEU A 18 -11.37 -0.72 -9.89
N PHE A 19 -10.98 -0.99 -8.65
CA PHE A 19 -10.82 -2.37 -8.18
C PHE A 19 -12.15 -3.12 -8.05
N ARG A 20 -13.24 -2.44 -7.66
CA ARG A 20 -14.58 -3.05 -7.62
C ARG A 20 -15.12 -3.31 -9.02
N THR A 21 -14.88 -2.43 -9.99
CA THR A 21 -15.29 -2.65 -11.39
C THR A 21 -14.53 -3.81 -12.01
N MET A 22 -13.25 -3.99 -11.68
CA MET A 22 -12.44 -5.13 -12.13
C MET A 22 -12.76 -6.46 -11.43
N GLY A 23 -13.67 -6.47 -10.45
CA GLY A 23 -13.97 -7.67 -9.66
C GLY A 23 -12.84 -8.12 -8.72
N ILE A 24 -11.86 -7.25 -8.45
CA ILE A 24 -10.73 -7.51 -7.54
C ILE A 24 -11.20 -7.34 -6.09
N LEU A 25 -11.87 -6.22 -5.78
CA LEU A 25 -12.45 -5.98 -4.47
C LEU A 25 -13.92 -6.44 -4.38
N PRO A 26 -14.37 -6.89 -3.19
CA PRO A 26 -15.75 -7.25 -2.97
C PRO A 26 -16.66 -6.03 -3.17
N SER A 27 -17.74 -6.27 -3.89
CA SER A 27 -18.80 -5.32 -4.18
C SER A 27 -20.02 -5.64 -3.32
N SER A 28 -21.04 -4.77 -3.34
CA SER A 28 -22.28 -4.95 -2.57
C SER A 28 -22.94 -6.33 -2.70
N SER A 29 -22.69 -7.07 -3.78
CA SER A 29 -23.08 -8.48 -3.90
C SER A 29 -21.90 -9.35 -4.36
N SER A 30 -21.72 -10.48 -3.68
CA SER A 30 -20.68 -11.48 -4.01
C SER A 30 -20.82 -11.98 -5.47
N ARG A 31 -22.07 -12.18 -5.93
CA ARG A 31 -22.38 -12.58 -7.30
C ARG A 31 -21.85 -11.58 -8.34
N ARG A 32 -22.02 -10.27 -8.10
CA ARG A 32 -21.53 -9.22 -9.04
C ARG A 32 -20.02 -9.21 -9.14
N THR A 33 -19.30 -9.35 -8.02
CA THR A 33 -17.84 -9.40 -8.03
C THR A 33 -17.34 -10.61 -8.82
N THR A 34 -17.95 -11.79 -8.64
CA THR A 34 -17.59 -12.99 -9.40
C THR A 34 -17.85 -12.82 -10.89
N LEU A 35 -19.00 -12.27 -11.28
CA LEU A 35 -19.34 -12.02 -12.68
C LEU A 35 -18.36 -11.03 -13.35
N LEU A 36 -18.06 -9.91 -12.70
CA LEU A 36 -17.10 -8.92 -13.22
C LEU A 36 -15.72 -9.54 -13.38
N ARG A 37 -15.29 -10.35 -12.42
CA ARG A 37 -14.01 -11.05 -12.51
C ARG A 37 -13.97 -12.00 -13.70
N VAL A 38 -14.99 -12.85 -13.85
CA VAL A 38 -15.09 -13.78 -15.00
C VAL A 38 -15.10 -13.00 -16.31
N TYR A 39 -15.84 -11.89 -16.38
CA TYR A 39 -15.89 -11.00 -17.54
C TYR A 39 -14.49 -10.51 -17.95
N PHE A 40 -13.70 -9.95 -17.03
CA PHE A 40 -12.35 -9.47 -17.37
C PHE A 40 -11.37 -10.59 -17.72
N HIS A 41 -11.51 -11.79 -17.14
CA HIS A 41 -10.71 -12.94 -17.54
C HIS A 41 -11.07 -13.42 -18.95
N VAL A 42 -12.37 -13.46 -19.28
CA VAL A 42 -12.85 -13.77 -20.63
C VAL A 42 -12.35 -12.74 -21.62
N THR A 43 -12.35 -11.45 -21.29
CA THR A 43 -11.77 -10.39 -22.14
C THR A 43 -10.30 -10.65 -22.45
N ILE A 44 -9.49 -11.04 -21.45
CA ILE A 44 -8.07 -11.37 -21.66
C ILE A 44 -7.93 -12.57 -22.61
N VAL A 45 -8.73 -13.61 -22.42
CA VAL A 45 -8.73 -14.79 -23.31
C VAL A 45 -9.15 -14.41 -24.73
N LEU A 46 -10.17 -13.57 -24.88
CA LEU A 46 -10.61 -13.05 -26.17
C LEU A 46 -9.50 -12.25 -26.85
N TYR A 47 -8.86 -11.31 -26.13
CA TYR A 47 -7.72 -10.55 -26.64
C TYR A 47 -6.62 -11.48 -27.16
N TYR A 48 -6.20 -12.47 -26.36
CA TYR A 48 -5.17 -13.41 -26.80
C TYR A 48 -5.62 -14.25 -27.98
N SER A 49 -6.88 -14.67 -28.05
CA SER A 49 -7.38 -15.43 -29.20
C SER A 49 -7.35 -14.61 -30.49
N MET A 50 -7.48 -13.28 -30.41
CA MET A 50 -7.40 -12.38 -31.55
C MET A 50 -5.95 -12.20 -32.01
N SER A 51 -5.02 -11.99 -31.07
CA SER A 51 -3.63 -11.66 -31.40
C SER A 51 -2.71 -12.88 -31.63
N MET A 52 -2.84 -13.94 -30.84
CA MET A 52 -1.92 -15.09 -30.87
C MET A 52 -1.86 -15.80 -32.23
N PHE A 53 -2.97 -15.83 -32.96
CA PHE A 53 -3.02 -16.54 -34.23
C PHE A 53 -2.19 -15.84 -35.32
N ASP A 54 -2.17 -14.51 -35.32
CA ASP A 54 -1.31 -13.74 -36.23
C ASP A 54 0.17 -13.91 -35.89
N GLY A 55 0.52 -13.94 -34.60
CA GLY A 55 1.87 -14.26 -34.15
C GLY A 55 2.35 -15.65 -34.57
N LEU A 56 1.49 -16.67 -34.46
CA LEU A 56 1.80 -18.03 -34.92
C LEU A 56 1.97 -18.09 -36.45
N ARG A 57 1.16 -17.34 -37.19
CA ARG A 57 1.27 -17.23 -38.65
C ARG A 57 2.58 -16.56 -39.06
N MET A 58 2.98 -15.49 -38.40
CA MET A 58 4.26 -14.80 -38.64
C MET A 58 5.46 -15.68 -38.34
N LEU A 59 5.41 -16.39 -37.21
CA LEU A 59 6.44 -17.36 -36.81
C LEU A 59 6.59 -18.47 -37.86
N GLY A 60 5.48 -18.97 -38.41
CA GLY A 60 5.50 -19.99 -39.47
C GLY A 60 6.11 -19.53 -40.79
N HIS A 61 6.04 -18.23 -41.11
CA HIS A 61 6.64 -17.65 -42.33
C HIS A 61 8.05 -17.09 -42.11
N ASN A 62 8.59 -17.15 -40.89
CA ASN A 62 9.86 -16.51 -40.48
C ASN A 62 9.90 -14.99 -40.77
N ASP A 63 8.75 -14.32 -40.73
CA ASP A 63 8.62 -12.88 -40.99
C ASP A 63 8.01 -12.19 -39.76
N ILE A 64 8.79 -12.16 -38.68
CA ILE A 64 8.36 -11.57 -37.41
C ILE A 64 8.65 -10.07 -37.45
N GLU A 65 7.59 -9.29 -37.55
CA GLU A 65 7.65 -7.84 -37.43
C GLU A 65 8.05 -7.45 -36.00
N ILE A 66 9.08 -6.61 -35.86
CA ILE A 66 9.61 -6.17 -34.57
C ILE A 66 8.55 -5.38 -33.80
N GLU A 67 7.77 -4.56 -34.51
CA GLU A 67 6.67 -3.76 -33.99
C GLU A 67 5.62 -4.63 -33.29
N TYR A 68 5.25 -5.77 -33.90
CA TYR A 68 4.32 -6.74 -33.32
C TYR A 68 4.85 -7.32 -32.01
N VAL A 69 6.14 -7.69 -31.97
CA VAL A 69 6.77 -8.24 -30.76
C VAL A 69 6.74 -7.23 -29.62
N PHE A 70 7.06 -5.96 -29.90
CA PHE A 70 7.03 -4.92 -28.87
C PHE A 70 5.62 -4.67 -28.32
N GLU A 71 4.62 -4.60 -29.19
CA GLU A 71 3.22 -4.41 -28.79
C GLU A 71 2.75 -5.57 -27.90
N GLU A 72 2.96 -6.81 -28.35
CA GLU A 72 2.50 -7.98 -27.63
C GLU A 72 3.21 -8.20 -26.31
N VAL A 73 4.53 -8.02 -26.24
CA VAL A 73 5.28 -8.20 -24.98
C VAL A 73 4.78 -7.25 -23.89
N VAL A 74 4.45 -6.00 -24.25
CA VAL A 74 3.91 -5.03 -23.30
C VAL A 74 2.54 -5.48 -22.78
N ILE A 75 1.62 -5.83 -23.66
CA ILE A 75 0.27 -6.24 -23.26
C ILE A 75 0.27 -7.56 -22.48
N HIS A 76 1.07 -8.55 -22.90
CA HIS A 76 1.26 -9.80 -22.16
C HIS A 76 1.77 -9.55 -20.75
N GLY A 77 2.77 -8.67 -20.60
CA GLY A 77 3.31 -8.29 -19.29
C GLY A 77 2.26 -7.64 -18.39
N ILE A 78 1.37 -6.81 -18.94
CA ILE A 78 0.29 -6.16 -18.19
C ILE A 78 -0.79 -7.19 -17.79
N CYS A 79 -1.20 -8.05 -18.73
CA CYS A 79 -2.18 -9.10 -18.46
C CYS A 79 -1.66 -10.09 -17.39
N ALA A 80 -0.38 -10.49 -17.46
CA ALA A 80 0.24 -11.32 -16.43
C ALA A 80 0.20 -10.65 -15.05
N ARG A 81 0.54 -9.36 -14.96
CA ARG A 81 0.43 -8.58 -13.71
C ARG A 81 -1.00 -8.51 -13.20
N PHE A 82 -1.99 -8.40 -14.09
CA PHE A 82 -3.40 -8.41 -13.72
C PHE A 82 -3.85 -9.76 -13.14
N LEU A 83 -3.41 -10.88 -13.75
CA LEU A 83 -3.68 -12.21 -13.22
C LEU A 83 -3.03 -12.41 -11.85
N ILE A 84 -1.77 -12.00 -11.69
CA ILE A 84 -1.07 -12.03 -10.39
C ILE A 84 -1.83 -11.19 -9.35
N LEU A 85 -2.26 -9.98 -9.70
CA LEU A 85 -3.02 -9.11 -8.80
C LEU A 85 -4.38 -9.73 -8.44
N SER A 86 -5.04 -10.36 -9.40
CA SER A 86 -6.32 -11.07 -9.20
C SER A 86 -6.17 -12.27 -8.26
N CYS A 87 -5.07 -13.02 -8.38
CA CYS A 87 -4.73 -14.11 -7.45
C CYS A 87 -4.40 -13.58 -6.05
N ARG A 88 -3.70 -12.44 -5.95
CA ARG A 88 -3.28 -11.83 -4.67
C ARG A 88 -4.25 -10.74 -4.17
N ARG A 89 -5.51 -10.81 -4.60
CA ARG A 89 -6.54 -9.79 -4.29
C ARG A 89 -6.77 -9.60 -2.79
N GLU A 90 -6.64 -10.66 -2.00
CA GLU A 90 -6.85 -10.61 -0.55
C GLU A 90 -5.75 -9.77 0.10
N GLU A 91 -4.52 -9.92 -0.38
CA GLU A 91 -3.40 -9.10 0.07
C GLU A 91 -3.55 -7.64 -0.33
N LEU A 92 -4.03 -7.37 -1.55
CA LEU A 92 -4.36 -6.00 -1.96
C LEU A 92 -5.46 -5.41 -1.07
N ALA A 93 -6.49 -6.19 -0.74
CA ALA A 93 -7.54 -5.75 0.16
C ALA A 93 -6.99 -5.47 1.58
N GLU A 94 -6.10 -6.32 2.10
CA GLU A 94 -5.40 -6.10 3.37
C GLU A 94 -4.52 -4.85 3.35
N LEU A 95 -3.83 -4.57 2.24
CA LEU A 95 -3.05 -3.35 2.02
C LEU A 95 -3.94 -2.11 2.08
N LEU A 96 -5.07 -2.11 1.37
CA LEU A 96 -6.02 -1.00 1.37
C LEU A 96 -6.65 -0.78 2.74
N LEU A 97 -7.01 -1.86 3.45
CA LEU A 97 -7.47 -1.80 4.84
C LEU A 97 -6.39 -1.30 5.80
N SER A 98 -5.12 -1.64 5.54
CA SER A 98 -3.99 -1.10 6.30
C SER A 98 -3.87 0.40 6.07
N CYS A 99 -3.93 0.87 4.82
CA CYS A 99 -3.95 2.30 4.52
C CYS A 99 -5.12 3.00 5.22
N GLU A 100 -6.31 2.41 5.26
CA GLU A 100 -7.44 2.96 6.01
C GLU A 100 -7.18 3.03 7.52
N LYS A 101 -6.63 1.95 8.11
CA LYS A 101 -6.26 1.93 9.53
C LYS A 101 -5.21 3.01 9.84
N LEU A 102 -4.29 3.28 8.92
CA LEU A 102 -3.31 4.36 9.07
C LEU A 102 -3.96 5.73 8.99
N TRP A 103 -4.93 5.91 8.09
CA TRP A 103 -5.72 7.14 8.00
C TRP A 103 -6.39 7.49 9.33
N ARG A 104 -7.01 6.50 9.99
CA ARG A 104 -7.69 6.71 11.28
C ARG A 104 -6.74 7.09 12.44
N MET A 105 -5.44 6.85 12.30
CA MET A 105 -4.43 7.20 13.32
C MET A 105 -3.74 8.55 13.04
N LEU A 106 -4.14 9.29 12.00
CA LEU A 106 -3.64 10.63 11.71
C LEU A 106 -4.13 11.62 12.77
N LYS A 107 -3.26 12.56 13.16
CA LYS A 107 -3.65 13.69 14.01
C LYS A 107 -4.36 14.76 13.17
N PRO A 108 -5.19 15.62 13.80
CA PRO A 108 -5.80 16.76 13.12
C PRO A 108 -4.74 17.60 12.38
N GLY A 109 -4.96 17.88 11.09
CA GLY A 109 -4.06 18.66 10.23
C GLY A 109 -3.08 17.82 9.40
N GLU A 110 -2.76 16.59 9.80
CA GLU A 110 -1.90 15.68 9.02
C GLU A 110 -2.63 15.09 7.80
N ASP A 111 -3.96 15.11 7.83
CA ASP A 111 -4.82 14.70 6.73
C ASP A 111 -4.54 15.51 5.45
N ARG A 112 -4.17 16.79 5.58
CA ARG A 112 -3.80 17.66 4.45
C ARG A 112 -2.54 17.18 3.74
N VAL A 113 -1.57 16.67 4.51
CA VAL A 113 -0.32 16.14 3.96
C VAL A 113 -0.60 14.86 3.18
N VAL A 114 -1.32 13.90 3.76
CA VAL A 114 -1.62 12.65 3.05
C VAL A 114 -2.49 12.89 1.81
N LYS A 115 -3.43 13.84 1.86
CA LYS A 115 -4.25 14.25 0.70
C LYS A 115 -3.42 14.84 -0.44
N SER A 116 -2.35 15.59 -0.17
CA SER A 116 -1.53 16.14 -1.26
C SER A 116 -0.84 15.03 -2.04
N TYR A 117 -0.38 13.97 -1.36
CA TYR A 117 0.19 12.79 -2.00
C TYR A 117 -0.85 11.97 -2.76
N GLU A 118 -2.05 11.79 -2.20
CA GLU A 118 -3.12 11.11 -2.93
C GLU A 118 -3.53 11.86 -4.20
N LYS A 119 -3.56 13.21 -4.16
CA LYS A 119 -3.84 14.02 -5.35
C LYS A 119 -2.84 13.75 -6.48
N ILE A 120 -1.56 13.52 -6.16
CA ILE A 120 -0.53 13.15 -7.14
C ILE A 120 -0.86 11.81 -7.78
N ALA A 121 -1.22 10.80 -6.98
CA ALA A 121 -1.61 9.49 -7.51
C ALA A 121 -2.85 9.59 -8.39
N ARG A 122 -3.86 10.34 -7.95
CA ARG A 122 -5.09 10.55 -8.70
C ARG A 122 -4.84 11.24 -10.04
N TYR A 123 -3.97 12.26 -10.04
CA TYR A 123 -3.55 12.93 -11.27
C TYR A 123 -2.85 11.96 -12.22
N LEU A 124 -1.91 11.15 -11.71
CA LEU A 124 -1.23 10.12 -12.49
C LEU A 124 -2.22 9.11 -13.07
N ALA A 125 -3.22 8.68 -12.30
CA ALA A 125 -4.23 7.75 -12.78
C ALA A 125 -5.09 8.32 -13.90
N HIS A 126 -5.53 9.58 -13.76
CA HIS A 126 -6.26 10.26 -14.82
C HIS A 126 -5.39 10.48 -16.06
N TYR A 127 -4.12 10.86 -15.87
CA TYR A 127 -3.19 11.07 -16.97
C TYR A 127 -2.99 9.78 -17.77
N ILE A 128 -2.63 8.68 -17.12
CA ILE A 128 -2.44 7.37 -17.78
C ILE A 128 -3.71 6.93 -18.50
N THR A 129 -4.86 6.98 -17.80
CA THR A 129 -6.15 6.58 -18.40
C THR A 129 -6.46 7.42 -19.65
N TRP A 130 -6.28 8.74 -19.58
CA TRP A 130 -6.55 9.63 -20.69
C TRP A 130 -5.60 9.39 -21.86
N THR A 131 -4.31 9.22 -21.61
CA THR A 131 -3.32 8.93 -22.66
C THR A 131 -3.62 7.61 -23.37
N THR A 132 -4.02 6.56 -22.63
CA THR A 132 -4.39 5.27 -23.21
C THR A 132 -5.65 5.37 -24.06
N LEU A 133 -6.68 6.10 -23.60
CA LEU A 133 -7.91 6.31 -24.38
C LEU A 133 -7.67 7.11 -25.66
N VAL A 134 -6.85 8.15 -25.58
CA VAL A 134 -6.46 8.96 -26.76
C VAL A 134 -5.67 8.12 -27.76
N ALA A 135 -4.75 7.28 -27.30
CA ALA A 135 -4.03 6.35 -28.18
C ALA A 135 -5.00 5.41 -28.91
N ILE A 136 -5.92 4.75 -28.19
CA ILE A 136 -6.94 3.87 -28.79
C ILE A 136 -7.79 4.61 -29.82
N PHE A 137 -8.21 5.83 -29.50
CA PHE A 137 -8.97 6.65 -30.45
C PHE A 137 -8.20 6.88 -31.76
N PHE A 138 -6.91 7.22 -31.67
CA PHE A 138 -6.07 7.38 -32.86
C PHE A 138 -5.90 6.08 -33.64
N TYR A 139 -5.72 4.93 -32.98
CA TYR A 139 -5.67 3.62 -33.66
C TYR A 139 -6.97 3.32 -34.42
N ILE A 140 -8.13 3.54 -33.79
CA ILE A 140 -9.43 3.36 -34.43
C ILE A 140 -9.58 4.29 -35.64
N VAL A 141 -9.24 5.57 -35.50
CA VAL A 141 -9.34 6.54 -36.60
C VAL A 141 -8.38 6.18 -37.74
N ALA A 142 -7.13 5.82 -37.43
CA ALA A 142 -6.13 5.44 -38.41
C ALA A 142 -6.60 4.24 -39.25
N ALA A 143 -7.17 3.21 -38.61
CA ALA A 143 -7.69 2.04 -39.32
C ALA A 143 -8.90 2.34 -40.22
N ARG A 144 -9.61 3.45 -40.00
CA ARG A 144 -10.71 3.88 -40.88
C ARG A 144 -10.22 4.68 -42.09
N ILE A 145 -9.07 5.34 -41.97
CA ILE A 145 -8.48 6.16 -43.03
C ILE A 145 -7.56 5.31 -43.92
N VAL A 146 -6.76 4.43 -43.32
CA VAL A 146 -5.81 3.58 -44.02
C VAL A 146 -6.54 2.41 -44.67
N LYS A 147 -6.39 2.29 -45.99
CA LYS A 147 -6.88 1.13 -46.76
C LYS A 147 -5.69 0.30 -47.21
N LEU A 148 -5.85 -1.02 -47.17
CA LEU A 148 -4.84 -1.94 -47.69
C LEU A 148 -4.99 -2.09 -49.21
N PRO A 149 -3.86 -2.24 -49.93
CA PRO A 149 -3.89 -2.56 -51.34
C PRO A 149 -4.63 -3.89 -51.57
N PRO A 150 -5.28 -4.05 -52.74
CA PRO A 150 -6.00 -5.27 -53.08
C PRO A 150 -5.05 -6.47 -53.11
N ALA A 151 -5.52 -7.63 -52.63
CA ALA A 151 -4.74 -8.87 -52.60
C ALA A 151 -4.59 -9.52 -53.99
N GLU A 152 -5.43 -9.12 -54.95
CA GLU A 152 -5.44 -9.63 -56.32
C GLU A 152 -5.27 -8.46 -57.31
N VAL A 153 -4.67 -8.74 -58.47
CA VAL A 153 -4.59 -7.77 -59.58
C VAL A 153 -6.03 -7.58 -60.12
N ASN A 154 -6.63 -6.41 -59.85
CA ASN A 154 -8.06 -6.05 -60.03
C ASN A 154 -9.00 -6.35 -58.85
N GLY A 155 -8.48 -6.66 -57.66
CA GLY A 155 -9.29 -6.76 -56.45
C GLY A 155 -9.79 -5.39 -55.95
N THR A 156 -10.85 -5.39 -55.14
CA THR A 156 -11.30 -4.21 -54.40
C THR A 156 -10.36 -3.87 -53.25
N GLU A 157 -10.19 -2.57 -52.96
CA GLU A 157 -9.43 -2.09 -51.80
C GLU A 157 -9.89 -2.79 -50.50
N ARG A 158 -8.93 -3.27 -49.70
CA ARG A 158 -9.23 -3.98 -48.45
C ARG A 158 -9.30 -2.98 -47.30
N ARG A 159 -10.27 -3.16 -46.42
CA ARG A 159 -10.42 -2.36 -45.20
C ARG A 159 -9.49 -2.89 -44.13
N MET A 160 -8.85 -1.97 -43.40
CA MET A 160 -8.05 -2.30 -42.22
C MET A 160 -8.98 -2.48 -41.02
N LEU A 161 -8.73 -3.50 -40.20
CA LEU A 161 -9.33 -3.60 -38.87
C LEU A 161 -8.50 -2.74 -37.89
N PRO A 162 -9.12 -2.11 -36.86
CA PRO A 162 -8.41 -1.35 -35.83
C PRO A 162 -7.25 -2.11 -35.19
N PHE A 163 -7.42 -3.41 -34.99
CA PHE A 163 -6.39 -4.29 -34.47
C PHE A 163 -6.22 -5.49 -35.41
N ARG A 164 -5.06 -6.14 -35.36
CA ARG A 164 -4.79 -7.31 -36.21
C ARG A 164 -5.72 -8.46 -35.82
N PHE A 165 -6.39 -9.03 -36.80
CA PHE A 165 -7.30 -10.15 -36.63
C PHE A 165 -7.04 -11.17 -37.73
N TYR A 166 -6.97 -12.43 -37.33
CA TYR A 166 -6.58 -13.53 -38.21
C TYR A 166 -7.59 -13.88 -39.30
N VAL A 167 -8.85 -13.46 -39.15
CA VAL A 167 -9.88 -13.68 -40.18
C VAL A 167 -9.99 -12.44 -41.04
N ASP A 168 -9.81 -12.62 -42.36
CA ASP A 168 -10.02 -11.54 -43.32
C ASP A 168 -11.52 -11.27 -43.51
N VAL A 169 -12.08 -10.45 -42.61
CA VAL A 169 -13.51 -10.13 -42.62
C VAL A 169 -13.76 -8.88 -43.46
N GLN A 170 -13.71 -9.00 -44.79
CA GLN A 170 -13.94 -7.86 -45.70
C GLN A 170 -15.42 -7.61 -46.02
N ARG A 171 -16.28 -8.62 -45.79
CA ARG A 171 -17.70 -8.58 -46.16
C ARG A 171 -18.56 -7.94 -45.07
N GLN A 172 -19.38 -6.96 -45.44
CA GLN A 172 -20.45 -6.45 -44.56
C GLN A 172 -21.59 -7.48 -44.46
N PRO A 173 -22.21 -7.70 -43.29
CA PRO A 173 -22.10 -6.94 -42.04
C PRO A 173 -21.01 -7.41 -41.06
N TRP A 174 -20.32 -8.51 -41.37
CA TRP A 174 -19.37 -9.14 -40.45
C TRP A 174 -18.20 -8.24 -40.05
N TYR A 175 -17.71 -7.41 -40.98
CA TYR A 175 -16.64 -6.43 -40.69
C TYR A 175 -17.02 -5.48 -39.55
N ASP A 176 -18.25 -4.95 -39.59
CA ASP A 176 -18.71 -3.97 -38.60
C ASP A 176 -18.92 -4.64 -37.22
N ILE A 177 -19.37 -5.90 -37.20
CA ILE A 177 -19.51 -6.69 -35.96
C ILE A 177 -18.15 -6.93 -35.31
N VAL A 178 -17.15 -7.39 -36.08
CA VAL A 178 -15.80 -7.65 -35.57
C VAL A 178 -15.14 -6.35 -35.11
N THR A 179 -15.30 -5.26 -35.86
CA THR A 179 -14.79 -3.93 -35.46
C THR A 179 -15.35 -3.50 -34.11
N VAL A 180 -16.67 -3.65 -33.89
CA VAL A 180 -17.29 -3.29 -32.60
C VAL A 180 -16.78 -4.20 -31.47
N LEU A 181 -16.62 -5.50 -31.74
CA LEU A 181 -16.08 -6.44 -30.77
C LEU A 181 -14.64 -6.09 -30.36
N GLU A 182 -13.77 -5.78 -31.32
CA GLU A 182 -12.39 -5.34 -31.07
C GLU A 182 -12.34 -4.08 -30.21
N ILE A 183 -13.16 -3.07 -30.54
CA ILE A 183 -13.25 -1.84 -29.75
C ILE A 183 -13.64 -2.15 -28.31
N VAL A 184 -14.63 -3.02 -28.10
CA VAL A 184 -15.04 -3.42 -26.75
C VAL A 184 -13.91 -4.14 -26.01
N VAL A 185 -13.24 -5.10 -26.66
CA VAL A 185 -12.13 -5.85 -26.05
C VAL A 185 -11.00 -4.90 -25.66
N VAL A 186 -10.57 -4.03 -26.56
CA VAL A 186 -9.44 -3.12 -26.34
C VAL A 186 -9.75 -2.06 -25.29
N LEU A 187 -10.98 -1.52 -25.25
CA LEU A 187 -11.38 -0.61 -24.17
C LEU A 187 -11.31 -1.29 -22.79
N ASN A 188 -11.67 -2.57 -22.70
CA ASN A 188 -11.52 -3.32 -21.45
C ASN A 188 -10.06 -3.60 -21.10
N ILE A 189 -9.22 -3.93 -22.08
CA ILE A 189 -7.76 -4.06 -21.89
C ILE A 189 -7.16 -2.74 -21.41
N ALA A 190 -7.57 -1.59 -21.97
CA ALA A 190 -7.11 -0.28 -21.49
C ALA A 190 -7.50 0.02 -20.05
N MET A 191 -8.68 -0.42 -19.61
CA MET A 191 -9.05 -0.30 -18.20
C MET A 191 -8.18 -1.20 -17.30
N ILE A 192 -7.80 -2.40 -17.78
CA ILE A 192 -6.84 -3.27 -17.09
C ILE A 192 -5.47 -2.58 -16.99
N VAL A 193 -4.94 -2.06 -18.10
CA VAL A 193 -3.69 -1.29 -18.17
C VAL A 193 -3.69 -0.17 -17.14
N SER A 194 -4.71 0.69 -17.20
CA SER A 194 -4.85 1.84 -16.29
C SER A 194 -4.91 1.39 -14.83
N THR A 195 -5.58 0.28 -14.52
CA THR A 195 -5.65 -0.24 -13.15
C THR A 195 -4.29 -0.73 -12.68
N ILE A 196 -3.59 -1.54 -13.48
CA ILE A 196 -2.32 -2.16 -13.09
C ILE A 196 -1.21 -1.13 -12.95
N GLU A 197 -1.09 -0.22 -13.90
CA GLU A 197 -0.03 0.80 -13.89
C GLU A 197 -0.21 1.82 -12.76
N THR A 198 -1.45 2.05 -12.31
CA THR A 198 -1.73 3.05 -11.26
C THR A 198 -1.78 2.48 -9.85
N THR A 199 -1.96 1.16 -9.69
CA THR A 199 -2.03 0.50 -8.38
C THR A 199 -0.74 0.67 -7.58
N GLY A 200 0.41 0.41 -8.19
CA GLY A 200 1.72 0.55 -7.54
C GLY A 200 2.00 1.99 -7.10
N PRO A 201 1.96 2.98 -8.01
CA PRO A 201 2.13 4.39 -7.67
C PRO A 201 1.17 4.89 -6.59
N PHE A 202 -0.08 4.44 -6.60
CA PHE A 202 -1.04 4.77 -5.53
C PHE A 202 -0.57 4.29 -4.16
N LEU A 203 -0.17 3.02 -4.03
CA LEU A 203 0.30 2.50 -2.74
C LEU A 203 1.58 3.20 -2.27
N ILE A 204 2.50 3.48 -3.20
CA ILE A 204 3.76 4.18 -2.91
C ILE A 204 3.51 5.60 -2.42
N THR A 205 2.70 6.38 -3.15
CA THR A 205 2.38 7.77 -2.77
C THR A 205 1.65 7.84 -1.42
N MET A 206 0.72 6.92 -1.16
CA MET A 206 0.06 6.83 0.15
C MET A 206 1.07 6.54 1.27
N ALA A 207 1.99 5.58 1.07
CA ALA A 207 3.05 5.29 2.03
C ALA A 207 3.96 6.50 2.26
N CYS A 208 4.34 7.21 1.20
CA CYS A 208 5.10 8.46 1.29
C CYS A 208 4.37 9.54 2.10
N GLY A 209 3.05 9.69 1.90
CA GLY A 209 2.23 10.61 2.69
C GLY A 209 2.24 10.26 4.17
N TYR A 210 2.12 8.98 4.52
CA TYR A 210 2.19 8.51 5.90
C TYR A 210 3.58 8.70 6.52
N LEU A 211 4.65 8.42 5.79
CA LEU A 211 6.03 8.67 6.22
C LEU A 211 6.30 10.16 6.42
N ARG A 212 5.74 11.02 5.57
CA ARG A 212 5.85 12.47 5.73
C ARG A 212 5.13 12.96 6.99
N SER A 213 3.97 12.39 7.31
CA SER A 213 3.28 12.66 8.58
C SER A 213 4.17 12.27 9.78
N ILE A 214 4.81 11.08 9.77
CA ILE A 214 5.76 10.69 10.83
C ILE A 214 6.91 11.69 10.95
N ARG A 215 7.53 12.09 9.83
CA ARG A 215 8.63 13.06 9.84
C ARG A 215 8.19 14.36 10.52
N ASN A 216 7.02 14.88 10.17
CA ASN A 216 6.51 16.12 10.77
C ASN A 216 6.25 15.95 12.28
N ARG A 217 5.74 14.80 12.72
CA ARG A 217 5.59 14.48 14.15
C ARG A 217 6.93 14.48 14.88
N LEU A 218 7.96 13.88 14.28
CA LEU A 218 9.29 13.80 14.89
C LEU A 218 9.97 15.17 14.96
N LEU A 219 9.85 15.98 13.91
CA LEU A 219 10.37 17.36 13.91
C LEU A 219 9.69 18.21 14.98
N ALA A 220 8.36 18.14 15.11
CA ALA A 220 7.64 18.86 16.16
C ALA A 220 8.07 18.43 17.58
N ILE A 221 8.42 17.15 17.77
CA ILE A 221 8.95 16.66 19.04
C ILE A 221 10.37 17.18 19.30
N ALA A 222 11.21 17.26 18.26
CA ALA A 222 12.56 17.79 18.36
C ALA A 222 12.56 19.28 18.71
N ASP A 223 11.76 20.08 18.00
CA ASP A 223 11.62 21.52 18.25
C ASP A 223 11.11 21.80 19.69
N GLU A 224 10.14 20.99 20.17
CA GLU A 224 9.64 21.08 21.55
C GLU A 224 10.68 20.69 22.61
N ALA A 225 11.63 19.81 22.28
CA ALA A 225 12.68 19.37 23.19
C ALA A 225 13.84 20.39 23.25
N GLU A 226 14.22 20.95 22.10
CA GLU A 226 15.21 22.04 22.03
C GLU A 226 14.72 23.28 22.78
N GLY A 227 13.45 23.66 22.62
CA GLY A 227 12.88 24.81 23.30
C GLY A 227 12.71 24.66 24.82
N ARG A 228 12.70 23.43 25.35
CA ARG A 228 12.55 23.17 26.80
C ARG A 228 13.85 22.75 27.50
N GLY A 229 14.92 22.48 26.77
CA GLY A 229 16.20 22.04 27.32
C GLY A 229 16.20 20.64 27.97
N GLU A 230 15.07 19.93 27.99
CA GLU A 230 14.93 18.58 28.58
C GLU A 230 14.06 17.66 27.71
N ILE A 231 14.49 16.40 27.58
CA ILE A 231 13.70 15.33 26.97
C ILE A 231 12.68 14.84 28.01
N SER A 232 11.48 15.43 27.98
CA SER A 232 10.37 15.02 28.85
C SER A 232 9.88 13.59 28.55
N ARG A 233 9.41 12.86 29.56
CA ARG A 233 8.77 11.53 29.41
C ARG A 233 7.65 11.51 28.34
N LEU A 234 6.99 12.65 28.11
CA LEU A 234 5.99 12.84 27.07
C LEU A 234 6.56 12.78 25.65
N SER A 235 7.77 13.30 25.40
CA SER A 235 8.42 13.23 24.09
C SER A 235 8.83 11.80 23.76
N THR A 236 9.33 11.04 24.75
CA THR A 236 9.64 9.60 24.60
C THR A 236 8.39 8.79 24.22
N ILE A 237 7.25 9.02 24.89
CA ILE A 237 5.97 8.35 24.56
C ILE A 237 5.54 8.67 23.12
N ARG A 238 5.68 9.94 22.69
CA ARG A 238 5.33 10.36 21.32
C ARG A 238 6.26 9.73 20.26
N VAL A 239 7.57 9.63 20.53
CA VAL A 239 8.53 8.94 19.66
C VAL A 239 8.20 7.46 19.54
N VAL A 240 7.90 6.77 20.65
CA VAL A 240 7.44 5.37 20.64
C VAL A 240 6.17 5.21 19.81
N SER A 241 5.23 6.16 19.88
CA SER A 241 4.04 6.16 19.02
C SER A 241 4.38 6.32 17.54
N CYS A 242 5.37 7.14 17.18
CA CYS A 242 5.86 7.27 15.81
C CYS A 242 6.50 5.97 15.31
N VAL A 243 7.32 5.32 16.14
CA VAL A 243 7.94 4.03 15.82
C VAL A 243 6.88 2.94 15.61
N LYS A 244 5.86 2.86 16.47
CA LYS A 244 4.74 1.92 16.30
C LYS A 244 3.97 2.15 15.00
N PHE A 245 3.73 3.42 14.64
CA PHE A 245 3.07 3.77 13.37
C PHE A 245 3.95 3.41 12.15
N HIS A 246 5.26 3.67 12.21
CA HIS A 246 6.22 3.27 11.17
C HIS A 246 6.33 1.75 11.02
N GLN A 247 6.41 1.00 12.12
CA GLN A 247 6.39 -0.46 12.10
C GLN A 247 5.13 -1.01 11.43
N LYS A 248 3.99 -0.34 11.60
CA LYS A 248 2.73 -0.74 10.94
C LYS A 248 2.75 -0.46 9.44
N ILE A 249 3.38 0.64 8.98
CA ILE A 249 3.65 0.87 7.54
C ILE A 249 4.50 -0.28 6.98
N MET A 250 5.65 -0.54 7.61
CA MET A 250 6.60 -1.56 7.13
C MET A 250 5.99 -2.96 7.12
N ARG A 251 5.24 -3.32 8.17
CA ARG A 251 4.52 -4.60 8.22
C ARG A 251 3.39 -4.71 7.20
N SER A 252 2.73 -3.60 6.86
CA SER A 252 1.72 -3.62 5.79
C SER A 252 2.36 -3.79 4.41
N GLN A 253 3.59 -3.31 4.20
CA GLN A 253 4.30 -3.41 2.92
C GLN A 253 5.03 -4.74 2.71
N LEU A 254 5.35 -5.45 3.80
CA LEU A 254 5.91 -6.81 3.75
C LEU A 254 4.79 -7.79 3.38
N LEU A 255 4.84 -8.27 2.13
CA LEU A 255 3.96 -9.31 1.58
C LEU A 255 3.81 -10.51 2.56
N PRO A 256 2.63 -11.16 2.63
CA PRO A 256 2.39 -12.28 3.54
C PRO A 256 3.35 -13.47 3.36
N GLY A 257 3.92 -13.66 2.16
CA GLY A 257 4.94 -14.70 1.93
C GLY A 257 6.21 -14.52 2.77
N HIS A 258 6.47 -13.30 3.26
CA HIS A 258 7.57 -13.03 4.19
C HIS A 258 7.17 -13.21 5.67
N ARG A 259 5.86 -13.27 5.96
CA ARG A 259 5.29 -13.48 7.30
C ARG A 259 5.54 -14.90 7.76
N GLU A 260 5.36 -15.89 6.88
CA GLU A 260 5.70 -17.29 7.17
C GLU A 260 7.22 -17.49 7.35
N ALA A 261 8.05 -16.81 6.56
CA ALA A 261 9.51 -16.87 6.69
C ALA A 261 10.05 -16.20 7.98
N HIS A 262 9.38 -15.14 8.47
CA HIS A 262 9.75 -14.49 9.73
C HIS A 262 9.20 -15.23 10.96
N GLU A 263 8.03 -15.86 10.84
CA GLU A 263 7.41 -16.66 11.90
C GLU A 263 8.10 -18.02 12.06
N GLN A 264 8.65 -18.60 10.98
CA GLN A 264 9.55 -19.75 11.04
C GLN A 264 10.97 -19.42 11.56
N ARG A 265 11.38 -18.14 11.51
CA ARG A 265 12.62 -17.65 12.14
C ARG A 265 12.46 -17.24 13.60
N ALA A 266 11.24 -17.29 14.16
CA ALA A 266 11.05 -17.15 15.60
C ALA A 266 11.73 -18.33 16.33
N PRO A 267 12.41 -18.10 17.47
CA PRO A 267 13.09 -19.18 18.16
C PRO A 267 12.08 -20.24 18.58
N ARG A 268 12.32 -21.50 18.17
CA ARG A 268 11.52 -22.66 18.57
C ARG A 268 11.27 -22.62 20.09
N PRO A 269 10.06 -23.00 20.56
CA PRO A 269 9.65 -22.84 21.96
C PRO A 269 10.60 -23.50 22.99
N GLY A 270 11.41 -24.49 22.59
CA GLY A 270 12.45 -25.09 23.44
C GLY A 270 13.66 -24.18 23.74
N ARG A 271 13.93 -23.13 22.94
CA ARG A 271 15.09 -22.23 23.15
C ARG A 271 14.77 -21.06 24.10
N VAL A 272 13.48 -20.78 24.33
CA VAL A 272 13.00 -19.72 25.24
C VAL A 272 13.17 -20.14 26.71
N HIS A 273 13.01 -21.42 27.03
CA HIS A 273 13.28 -21.94 28.39
C HIS A 273 14.76 -21.86 28.78
N GLY A 274 15.69 -22.14 27.85
CA GLY A 274 17.12 -22.00 28.11
C GLY A 274 17.53 -20.54 28.39
N LEU A 275 16.96 -19.58 27.65
CA LEU A 275 17.23 -18.15 27.82
C LEU A 275 16.59 -17.56 29.09
N GLN A 276 15.40 -18.03 29.49
CA GLN A 276 14.78 -17.64 30.76
C GLN A 276 15.57 -18.19 31.96
N HIS A 277 16.12 -19.39 31.85
CA HIS A 277 16.96 -19.99 32.89
C HIS A 277 18.35 -19.32 32.97
N LEU A 278 18.88 -18.84 31.84
CA LEU A 278 20.13 -18.07 31.79
C LEU A 278 19.93 -16.64 32.34
N ALA A 279 18.81 -15.98 32.00
CA ALA A 279 18.45 -14.67 32.52
C ALA A 279 18.24 -14.68 34.05
N ARG A 280 17.60 -15.74 34.59
CA ARG A 280 17.51 -15.94 36.04
C ARG A 280 18.87 -16.14 36.71
N ARG A 281 19.77 -16.92 36.11
CA ARG A 281 21.13 -17.10 36.65
C ARG A 281 21.95 -15.81 36.65
N ILE A 282 21.79 -14.96 35.63
CA ILE A 282 22.49 -13.66 35.57
C ILE A 282 21.95 -12.73 36.65
N GLN A 283 20.64 -12.68 36.85
CA GLN A 283 19.98 -11.87 37.87
C GLN A 283 20.32 -12.32 39.31
N ASP A 284 20.43 -13.63 39.56
CA ASP A 284 20.88 -14.19 40.85
C ASP A 284 22.39 -13.97 41.11
N THR A 285 23.18 -13.74 40.06
CA THR A 285 24.63 -13.48 40.19
C THR A 285 24.89 -12.00 40.47
N GLU A 286 24.07 -11.08 39.94
CA GLU A 286 24.14 -9.63 40.24
C GLU A 286 23.59 -9.27 41.64
N GLU A 287 22.61 -9.99 42.19
CA GLU A 287 22.08 -9.67 43.54
C GLU A 287 23.04 -10.05 44.70
N ARG A 288 23.99 -10.96 44.47
CA ARG A 288 24.94 -11.43 45.51
C ARG A 288 25.91 -10.35 46.03
N PRO A 289 26.53 -9.49 45.18
CA PRO A 289 27.35 -8.39 45.69
C PRO A 289 26.53 -7.30 46.39
N GLN A 290 25.30 -7.03 45.95
CA GLN A 290 24.46 -5.96 46.49
C GLN A 290 23.91 -6.29 47.90
N ARG A 291 23.56 -7.57 48.15
CA ARG A 291 23.17 -8.01 49.51
C ARG A 291 24.33 -8.05 50.50
N ARG A 292 25.58 -8.23 50.05
CA ARG A 292 26.75 -8.13 50.95
C ARG A 292 27.05 -6.69 51.36
N GLN A 293 26.81 -5.73 50.48
CA GLN A 293 27.05 -4.31 50.76
C GLN A 293 26.01 -3.72 51.74
N VAL A 294 24.74 -4.12 51.63
CA VAL A 294 23.67 -3.68 52.55
C VAL A 294 23.84 -4.27 53.96
N ARG A 295 24.40 -5.48 54.08
CA ARG A 295 24.64 -6.15 55.37
C ARG A 295 25.85 -5.62 56.13
N ALA A 296 26.85 -5.05 55.44
CA ALA A 296 28.03 -4.45 56.07
C ALA A 296 27.74 -3.05 56.64
N VAL A 297 26.72 -2.35 56.12
CA VAL A 297 26.35 -1.00 56.57
C VAL A 297 25.40 -1.03 57.78
N THR A 298 24.74 -2.15 58.05
CA THR A 298 23.77 -2.30 59.16
C THR A 298 24.35 -2.85 60.46
N THR A 299 25.66 -3.11 60.54
CA THR A 299 26.34 -3.67 61.73
C THR A 299 27.25 -2.68 62.49
N LEU A 300 27.08 -1.37 62.31
CA LEU A 300 27.72 -0.36 63.16
C LEU A 300 26.66 0.29 64.07
N GLU A 301 26.56 -0.22 65.30
CA GLU A 301 25.89 0.41 66.44
C GLU A 301 26.44 1.83 66.75
N PRO A 302 25.69 2.67 67.48
CA PRO A 302 25.98 2.73 68.92
C PRO A 302 24.71 2.68 69.79
N ALA A 303 24.72 1.74 70.73
CA ALA A 303 23.99 1.84 71.98
C ALA A 303 24.52 3.03 72.81
N ALA A 304 23.61 3.89 73.26
CA ALA A 304 23.65 4.52 74.59
C ALA A 304 22.33 5.30 74.80
N VAL A 305 21.33 4.61 75.35
CA VAL A 305 20.18 5.23 76.00
C VAL A 305 20.56 5.46 77.46
N VAL A 306 20.64 6.73 77.88
CA VAL A 306 20.50 7.11 79.29
C VAL A 306 19.26 7.98 79.40
N HIS A 307 18.26 7.43 80.07
CA HIS A 307 17.06 8.12 80.52
C HIS A 307 17.41 9.19 81.57
N CYS A 308 16.87 10.40 81.43
CA CYS A 308 16.51 11.23 82.57
C CYS A 308 15.28 12.07 82.23
N SER A 309 14.21 11.84 82.99
CA SER A 309 12.96 12.60 82.99
C SER A 309 13.08 13.71 84.04
N VAL A 310 12.84 14.97 83.68
CA VAL A 310 12.37 16.03 84.60
C VAL A 310 11.58 17.08 83.79
N ASP A 311 10.27 17.04 83.97
CA ASP A 311 9.37 18.13 84.36
C ASP A 311 9.38 19.55 83.75
N SER A 312 8.16 19.95 83.39
CA SER A 312 7.50 21.24 83.70
C SER A 312 7.75 22.54 82.91
N ARG A 313 6.59 23.06 82.45
CA ARG A 313 6.13 24.47 82.39
C ARG A 313 6.53 25.37 81.21
N ALA A 314 5.45 25.76 80.52
CA ALA A 314 5.04 27.14 80.23
C ALA A 314 5.96 28.02 79.36
N SER A 315 5.46 28.41 78.19
CA SER A 315 5.01 29.80 77.96
C SER A 315 4.44 29.96 76.55
N SER A 316 3.20 30.43 76.51
CA SER A 316 2.53 31.02 75.37
C SER A 316 2.85 32.52 75.33
N GLN A 317 2.75 33.12 74.14
CA GLN A 317 2.79 34.55 73.80
C GLN A 317 4.16 35.16 73.46
N ARG A 318 4.36 35.49 72.17
CA ARG A 318 4.34 36.87 71.63
C ARG A 318 4.89 36.88 70.20
N GLU A 319 4.03 37.15 69.22
CA GLU A 319 4.41 37.84 67.98
C GLU A 319 3.30 38.84 67.61
N GLN A 320 3.46 40.07 68.10
CA GLN A 320 3.21 41.30 67.34
C GLN A 320 4.55 41.56 66.62
N GLY A 321 4.64 41.77 65.31
CA GLY A 321 4.00 42.83 64.55
C GLY A 321 5.03 43.95 64.37
N ASP A 322 5.63 44.06 63.18
CA ASP A 322 6.15 45.32 62.63
C ASP A 322 6.56 45.13 61.16
N SER A 323 5.74 45.71 60.26
CA SER A 323 6.03 46.33 58.94
C SER A 323 4.94 46.04 57.92
#